data_AF-A0A497G274-F1
#
_entry.id   AF-A0A497G274-F1
#
_cell.length_a   1.000
_cell.length_b   1.000
_cell.length_c   1.000
_cell.angle_alpha   90.00
_cell.angle_beta   90.00
_cell.angle_gamma   90.00
#
_symmetry.space_group_name_H-M   'P 1'
#
loop_
_entity.id
_entity.type
_entity.pdbx_description
1 polymer ?
#
loop_
_entity_poly.entity_id
_entity_poly.type
_entity_poly.pdbx_seq_one_letter_code
_entity_poly.pdbx_strand_id
1 'polypeptide(L)'
;MFYIEVDGKRAFLKYYIHERGVLMITETYTPPELRGRGMASTLTKHAFEYAKSRGLKVHPLCSFAKRYIDRHPEYSDLLYRAGRSE
;
A
#
# COMPACT_ATOMS: atom_id res chain seq x y z
N MET A 1 10.05 -2.60 2.59
CA MET A 1 8.88 -3.49 2.38
C MET A 1 8.25 -3.82 3.72
N PHE A 2 6.97 -4.14 3.75
CA PHE A 2 6.28 -4.68 4.93
C PHE A 2 5.89 -6.13 4.67
N TYR A 3 5.83 -6.96 5.72
CA TYR A 3 5.40 -8.34 5.61
C TYR A 3 4.69 -8.82 6.89
N ILE A 4 3.84 -9.82 6.72
CA ILE A 4 3.25 -10.62 7.79
C ILE A 4 3.65 -12.07 7.52
N GLU A 5 4.16 -12.74 8.55
CA GLU A 5 4.53 -14.16 8.49
C GLU A 5 3.58 -14.99 9.36
N VAL A 6 3.05 -16.07 8.79
CA VAL A 6 2.18 -17.04 9.48
C VAL A 6 2.59 -18.43 8.99
N ASP A 7 2.89 -19.34 9.92
CA ASP A 7 3.30 -20.72 9.63
C ASP A 7 4.43 -20.82 8.59
N GLY A 8 5.41 -19.91 8.69
CA GLY A 8 6.56 -19.82 7.75
C GLY A 8 6.22 -19.27 6.37
N LYS A 9 4.98 -18.86 6.10
CA LYS A 9 4.54 -18.25 4.83
C LYS A 9 4.43 -16.73 4.97
N ARG A 10 4.90 -16.00 3.95
CA ARG A 10 4.94 -14.53 3.96
C ARG A 10 3.96 -13.89 3.00
N ALA A 11 3.04 -13.10 3.53
CA ALA A 11 2.36 -12.06 2.77
C ALA A 11 3.18 -10.76 2.84
N PHE A 12 3.27 -10.01 1.75
CA PHE A 12 4.12 -8.82 1.71
C PHE A 12 3.54 -7.68 0.87
N LEU A 13 4.03 -6.48 1.16
CA LEU A 13 3.84 -5.27 0.38
C LEU A 13 5.18 -4.62 0.09
N LYS A 14 5.51 -4.48 -1.20
CA LYS A 14 6.71 -3.77 -1.65
C LYS A 14 6.38 -2.32 -1.95
N TYR A 15 7.27 -1.46 -1.52
CA TYR A 15 7.20 -0.03 -1.76
C TYR A 15 8.61 0.56 -1.83
N TYR A 16 8.73 1.73 -2.43
CA TYR A 16 9.89 2.62 -2.30
C TYR A 16 9.40 4.05 -2.04
N ILE A 17 10.28 4.91 -1.53
CA ILE A 17 9.97 6.33 -1.31
C ILE A 17 10.69 7.12 -2.41
N HIS A 18 9.93 7.83 -3.23
CA HIS A 18 10.45 8.77 -4.21
C HIS A 18 11.00 10.02 -3.51
N GLU A 19 12.02 10.66 -4.10
CA GLU A 19 12.66 11.89 -3.58
C GLU A 19 11.68 13.04 -3.26
N ARG A 20 10.50 13.03 -3.89
CA ARG A 20 9.41 14.00 -3.68
C ARG A 20 8.55 13.70 -2.43
N GLY A 21 9.00 12.81 -1.55
CA GLY A 21 8.24 12.41 -0.37
C GLY A 21 6.98 11.59 -0.72
N VAL A 22 7.08 10.72 -1.74
CA VAL A 22 5.95 9.89 -2.20
C VAL A 22 6.26 8.42 -1.98
N LEU A 23 5.43 7.73 -1.20
CA LEU A 23 5.49 6.28 -1.02
C LEU A 23 4.79 5.59 -2.20
N MET A 24 5.58 4.91 -3.03
CA MET A 24 5.13 4.22 -4.24
C MET A 24 4.87 2.75 -3.91
N ILE A 25 3.62 2.31 -3.86
CA ILE A 25 3.25 0.91 -3.59
C ILE A 25 3.25 0.13 -4.90
N THR A 26 4.25 -0.72 -5.10
CA THR A 26 4.50 -1.42 -6.37
C THR A 26 3.87 -2.80 -6.43
N GLU A 27 3.83 -3.51 -5.31
CA GLU A 27 3.36 -4.89 -5.27
C GLU A 27 2.72 -5.23 -3.93
N THR A 28 1.66 -6.03 -3.97
CA THR A 28 1.05 -6.63 -2.78
C THR A 28 0.74 -8.08 -3.10
N TYR A 29 1.27 -8.98 -2.30
CA TYR A 29 1.16 -10.42 -2.51
C TYR A 29 0.72 -11.13 -1.23
N THR A 30 -0.15 -12.12 -1.40
CA THR A 30 -0.55 -13.03 -0.33
C THR A 30 -0.52 -14.45 -0.90
N PRO A 31 0.26 -15.36 -0.29
CA PRO A 31 0.30 -16.77 -0.65
C PRO A 31 -1.13 -17.35 -0.67
N PRO A 32 -1.48 -18.23 -1.61
CA PRO A 32 -2.82 -18.83 -1.73
C PRO A 32 -3.43 -19.29 -0.41
N GLU A 33 -2.62 -19.89 0.47
CA GLU A 33 -3.01 -20.48 1.75
C GLU A 33 -3.37 -19.44 2.82
N LEU A 34 -2.88 -18.21 2.64
CA LEU A 34 -3.16 -17.06 3.50
C LEU A 34 -4.22 -16.12 2.89
N ARG A 35 -4.71 -16.39 1.67
CA ARG A 35 -5.75 -15.56 1.04
C ARG A 35 -7.06 -15.67 1.80
N GLY A 36 -7.90 -14.65 1.66
CA GLY A 36 -9.19 -14.56 2.37
C GLY A 36 -9.08 -14.14 3.85
N ARG A 37 -7.87 -14.01 4.40
CA ARG A 37 -7.62 -13.65 5.82
C ARG A 37 -7.29 -12.17 6.05
N GLY A 38 -7.51 -11.32 5.05
CA GLY A 38 -7.30 -9.86 5.18
C GLY A 38 -5.83 -9.37 5.15
N MET A 39 -4.84 -10.25 4.98
CA MET A 39 -3.41 -9.88 5.08
C MET A 39 -2.99 -8.73 4.14
N ALA A 40 -3.43 -8.79 2.87
CA ALA A 40 -3.14 -7.73 1.90
C ALA A 40 -3.72 -6.38 2.36
N SER A 41 -4.97 -6.35 2.84
CA SER A 41 -5.60 -5.14 3.37
C SER A 41 -4.87 -4.61 4.60
N THR A 42 -4.48 -5.48 5.53
CA THR A 42 -3.72 -5.09 6.73
C THR A 42 -2.38 -4.45 6.36
N LEU A 43 -1.64 -5.07 5.43
CA LEU A 43 -0.37 -4.52 4.94
C LEU A 43 -0.57 -3.18 4.22
N THR A 44 -1.59 -3.05 3.37
CA THR A 44 -1.91 -1.79 2.70
C THR A 44 -2.28 -0.71 3.71
N LYS A 45 -3.16 -0.99 4.67
CA LYS A 45 -3.50 -0.07 5.76
C LYS A 45 -2.25 0.43 6.47
N HIS A 46 -1.38 -0.49 6.86
CA HIS A 46 -0.12 -0.14 7.54
C HIS A 46 0.76 0.77 6.69
N ALA A 47 0.87 0.53 5.38
CA ALA A 47 1.63 1.40 4.48
C ALA A 47 1.05 2.81 4.38
N PHE A 48 -0.27 2.97 4.38
CA PHE A 48 -0.93 4.27 4.37
C PHE A 48 -0.76 5.02 5.70
N GLU A 49 -0.93 4.34 6.84
CA GLU A 49 -0.68 4.95 8.15
C GLU A 49 0.79 5.36 8.32
N TYR A 50 1.72 4.53 7.84
CA TYR A 50 3.14 4.86 7.80
C TYR A 50 3.42 6.11 6.94
N ALA A 51 2.76 6.24 5.79
CA ALA A 51 2.88 7.43 4.97
C ALA A 51 2.35 8.66 5.71
N LYS A 52 1.16 8.56 6.31
CA LYS A 52 0.53 9.62 7.11
C LYS A 52 1.43 10.08 8.25
N SER A 53 1.98 9.17 9.03
CA SER A 53 2.83 9.49 10.19
C SER A 53 4.15 10.15 9.80
N ARG A 54 4.57 10.03 8.52
CA ARG A 54 5.80 10.62 7.99
C ARG A 54 5.55 11.82 7.09
N GLY A 55 4.31 12.29 6.96
CA GLY A 55 3.95 13.38 6.05
C GLY A 55 4.15 13.06 4.57
N LEU A 56 4.18 11.77 4.21
CA LEU A 56 4.36 11.33 2.82
C LEU A 56 3.00 11.26 2.11
N LYS A 57 3.02 11.49 0.79
CA LYS A 57 1.91 11.09 -0.09
C LYS A 57 2.07 9.63 -0.52
N VAL A 58 0.98 9.00 -0.97
CA VAL A 58 0.96 7.61 -1.45
C VAL A 58 0.58 7.56 -2.91
N HIS A 59 1.38 6.89 -3.72
CA HIS A 59 1.01 6.51 -5.08
C HIS A 59 0.80 5.00 -5.16
N PRO A 60 -0.46 4.53 -5.22
CA PRO A 60 -0.75 3.10 -5.37
C PRO A 60 -0.57 2.69 -6.84
N LEU A 61 0.56 2.09 -7.18
CA LEU A 61 0.80 1.55 -8.54
C LEU A 61 0.15 0.18 -8.71
N CYS A 62 0.18 -0.67 -7.67
CA CYS A 62 -0.43 -1.99 -7.72
C CYS A 62 -1.98 -1.91 -7.75
N SER A 63 -2.61 -2.81 -8.50
CA SER A 63 -4.07 -2.86 -8.65
C SER A 63 -4.81 -3.09 -7.33
N PHE A 64 -4.20 -3.88 -6.43
CA PHE A 64 -4.78 -4.13 -5.11
C PHE A 64 -4.89 -2.84 -4.28
N ALA A 65 -3.80 -2.06 -4.19
CA ALA A 65 -3.80 -0.81 -3.42
C ALA A 65 -4.70 0.26 -4.05
N LYS A 66 -4.84 0.29 -5.38
CA LYS A 66 -5.85 1.13 -6.05
C LYS A 66 -7.27 0.73 -5.63
N ARG A 67 -7.59 -0.56 -5.66
CA ARG A 67 -8.91 -1.03 -5.22
C ARG A 67 -9.14 -0.89 -3.71
N TYR A 68 -8.08 -0.88 -2.93
CA TYR A 68 -8.14 -0.63 -1.50
C TYR A 68 -8.60 0.82 -1.25
N ILE A 69 -8.04 1.81 -1.96
CA ILE A 69 -8.43 3.20 -1.77
C ILE A 69 -9.89 3.47 -2.13
N ASP A 70 -10.42 2.80 -3.16
CA ASP A 70 -11.84 2.93 -3.54
C ASP A 70 -12.81 2.55 -2.41
N ARG A 71 -12.37 1.66 -1.49
CA ARG A 71 -13.14 1.23 -0.31
C ARG A 71 -12.80 1.99 0.96
N HIS A 72 -11.73 2.78 0.93
CA HIS A 72 -11.18 3.48 2.09
C HIS A 72 -10.96 4.97 1.75
N PRO A 73 -12.02 5.73 1.46
CA PRO A 73 -11.92 7.12 1.05
C PRO A 73 -11.31 8.03 2.13
N GLU A 74 -11.24 7.59 3.39
CA GLU A 74 -10.55 8.28 4.48
C GLU A 74 -9.05 8.55 4.20
N TYR A 75 -8.45 7.80 3.27
CA TYR A 75 -7.06 7.99 2.85
C TYR A 75 -6.91 8.86 1.60
N SER A 76 -7.99 9.41 1.05
CA SER A 76 -7.97 10.18 -0.20
C SER A 76 -7.02 11.37 -0.15
N ASP A 77 -6.88 12.02 1.01
CA ASP A 77 -5.98 13.15 1.21
C ASP A 77 -4.50 12.77 1.17
N LEU A 78 -4.18 11.50 1.39
CA LEU A 78 -2.81 10.99 1.28
C LEU A 78 -2.42 10.69 -0.17
N LEU A 79 -3.38 10.62 -1.11
CA LEU A 79 -3.05 10.24 -2.47
C LEU A 79 -2.17 11.28 -3.17
N TYR A 80 -1.09 10.79 -3.76
CA TYR A 80 -0.31 11.54 -4.71
C TYR A 80 -1.12 11.68 -6.00
N ARG A 81 -1.58 12.89 -6.27
CA ARG A 81 -2.15 13.24 -7.57
C ARG A 81 -0.99 13.73 -8.42
N ALA A 82 -0.50 12.89 -9.33
CA ALA A 82 0.36 13.39 -10.39
C ALA A 82 -0.45 14.45 -11.14
N GLY A 83 -0.02 15.71 -11.07
CA GLY A 83 -0.49 16.70 -12.02
C GLY A 83 -0.28 16.11 -13.41
N ARG A 84 -1.33 16.15 -14.25
CA ARG A 84 -1.15 15.81 -15.66
C ARG A 84 -0.03 16.71 -16.17
N SER A 85 1.10 16.12 -16.53
CA SER A 85 2.03 16.80 -17.43
C SER A 85 1.27 16.96 -18.74
N GLU A 86 0.92 18.20 -19.07
CA GLU A 86 0.52 18.60 -20.42
C GLU A 86 1.67 18.40 -21.41
#